data_AF-A0A259CPU9-F1
#
_entry.id   AF-A0A259CPU9-F1
#
_cell.length_a   1.000
_cell.length_b   1.000
_cell.length_c   1.000
_cell.angle_alpha   90.00
_cell.angle_beta   90.00
_cell.angle_gamma   90.00
#
_symmetry.space_group_name_H-M   'P 1'
#
loop_
_entity.id
_entity.type
_entity.pdbx_description
1 polymer ?
#
loop_
_entity_poly.entity_id
_entity_poly.type
_entity_poly.pdbx_seq_one_letter_code
_entity_poly.pdbx_strand_id
1 'polypeptide(L)' 'MTIEEIAFELELAGLSREQQIKLISSIKRGGFDAKAIDKKLILMGFTPIFSIYDDDEADTQEKA' A
#
# COMPACT_ATOMS: atom_id res chain seq x y z
N MET A 1 -5.40 -8.02 2.05
CA MET A 1 -3.96 -8.06 1.76
C MET A 1 -3.21 -8.76 2.89
N THR A 2 -2.52 -9.86 2.56
CA THR A 2 -1.63 -10.62 3.47
C THR A 2 -0.25 -9.97 3.53
N ILE A 3 0.58 -10.32 4.55
CA ILE A 3 1.93 -9.75 4.71
C ILE A 3 2.83 -10.08 3.51
N GLU A 4 2.65 -11.28 2.96
CA GLU A 4 3.36 -11.79 1.79
C GLU A 4 3.03 -10.95 0.54
N GLU A 5 1.75 -10.66 0.31
CA GLU A 5 1.31 -9.77 -0.78
C GLU A 5 1.87 -8.36 -0.62
N ILE A 6 1.88 -7.80 0.60
CA ILE A 6 2.47 -6.48 0.85
C ILE A 6 3.96 -6.48 0.49
N ALA A 7 4.70 -7.48 0.96
CA ALA A 7 6.13 -7.56 0.72
C ALA A 7 6.44 -7.63 -0.78
N PHE A 8 5.66 -8.41 -1.52
CA PHE A 8 5.78 -8.55 -2.97
C PHE A 8 5.54 -7.22 -3.70
N GLU A 9 4.45 -6.52 -3.40
CA GLU A 9 4.14 -5.23 -4.03
C GLU A 9 5.19 -4.15 -3.71
N LEU A 10 5.70 -4.12 -2.47
CA LEU A 10 6.78 -3.21 -2.11
C LEU A 10 8.09 -3.54 -2.85
N GLU A 11 8.37 -4.82 -3.08
CA GLU A 11 9.52 -5.27 -3.87
C GLU A 11 9.38 -4.84 -5.33
N LEU A 12 8.21 -5.02 -5.94
CA LEU A 12 7.92 -4.57 -7.30
C LEU A 12 8.06 -3.05 -7.47
N ALA A 13 7.66 -2.28 -6.45
CA ALA A 13 7.83 -0.84 -6.43
C ALA A 13 9.28 -0.37 -6.17
N GLY A 14 10.22 -1.31 -6.00
CA GLY A 14 11.65 -1.01 -5.87
C GLY A 14 12.08 -0.58 -4.47
N LEU A 15 11.28 -0.84 -3.43
CA LEU A 15 11.70 -0.56 -2.07
C LEU A 15 12.84 -1.49 -1.65
N SER A 16 13.81 -0.94 -0.93
CA SER A 16 14.87 -1.75 -0.33
C SER A 16 14.31 -2.67 0.75
N ARG A 17 14.99 -3.79 0.99
CA ARG A 17 14.61 -4.74 2.03
C ARG A 17 14.48 -4.10 3.42
N GLU A 18 15.30 -3.09 3.73
CA GLU A 18 15.21 -2.35 4.99
C GLU A 18 13.92 -1.52 5.07
N GLN A 19 13.55 -0.83 3.98
CA GLN A 19 12.31 -0.06 3.90
C GLN A 19 11.08 -0.98 4.02
N GLN A 20 11.11 -2.13 3.34
CA GLN A 20 10.07 -3.16 3.45
C GLN A 20 9.90 -3.64 4.89
N ILE A 21 10.99 -4.01 5.58
CA ILE A 21 10.95 -4.47 6.97
C ILE A 21 10.33 -3.40 7.89
N LYS A 22 10.71 -2.12 7.72
CA LYS A 22 10.15 -1.02 8.51
C LYS A 22 8.65 -0.87 8.29
N LEU A 23 8.19 -0.86 7.05
CA LEU A 23 6.76 -0.74 6.72
C LEU A 23 5.96 -1.94 7.23
N ILE A 24 6.42 -3.16 6.97
CA ILE A 24 5.77 -4.39 7.43
C ILE A 24 5.70 -4.43 8.96
N SER A 25 6.74 -3.98 9.67
CA SER A 25 6.71 -3.90 11.14
C SER A 25 5.69 -2.89 11.67
N SER A 26 5.45 -1.80 10.91
CA SER A 26 4.39 -0.83 11.24
C SER A 26 3.02 -1.45 11.03
N ILE A 27 2.84 -2.20 9.94
CA ILE A 27 1.57 -2.84 9.58
C ILE A 27 1.22 -3.95 10.58
N LYS A 28 2.19 -4.80 10.94
CA LYS A 28 1.97 -5.86 11.95
C LYS A 28 1.53 -5.32 13.32
N ARG A 29 1.92 -4.09 13.66
CA ARG A 29 1.54 -3.44 14.94
C ARG A 29 0.24 -2.65 14.86
N GLY A 30 -0.02 -2.00 13.72
CA GLY A 30 -1.11 -1.04 13.57
C GLY A 30 -2.29 -1.50 12.70
N GLY A 31 -2.18 -2.68 12.07
CA GLY A 31 -3.09 -3.10 11.01
C GLY A 31 -2.68 -2.55 9.64
N PHE A 32 -3.31 -3.07 8.60
CA PHE A 32 -3.12 -2.64 7.22
C PHE A 32 -4.15 -1.57 6.85
N ASP A 33 -3.68 -0.42 6.39
CA ASP A 33 -4.48 0.67 5.84
C ASP A 33 -3.77 1.17 4.57
N ALA A 34 -4.38 0.87 3.41
CA ALA A 34 -3.82 1.15 2.09
C ALA A 34 -3.50 2.65 1.92
N LYS A 35 -4.45 3.53 2.26
CA LYS A 35 -4.30 4.99 2.13
C LYS A 35 -3.24 5.53 3.08
N ALA A 36 -3.14 5.01 4.30
CA ALA A 36 -2.11 5.43 5.26
C ALA A 36 -0.71 4.99 4.83
N ILE A 37 -0.58 3.80 4.24
CA ILE A 37 0.71 3.29 3.77
C ILE A 37 1.14 4.05 2.51
N ASP A 38 0.24 4.30 1.57
CA ASP A 38 0.55 5.08 0.38
C ASP A 38 0.97 6.51 0.70
N LYS A 39 0.36 7.16 1.70
CA LYS A 39 0.86 8.44 2.20
C LYS A 39 2.32 8.36 2.66
N LYS A 40 2.72 7.28 3.33
CA LYS A 40 4.13 7.08 3.74
C LYS A 40 5.03 6.83 2.52
N LEU A 41 4.57 6.06 1.54
CA LEU A 41 5.30 5.78 0.31
C LEU A 41 5.56 7.06 -0.50
N ILE A 42 4.54 7.91 -0.65
CA ILE A 42 4.66 9.22 -1.31
C ILE A 42 5.68 10.10 -0.60
N LEU A 43 5.66 10.16 0.73
CA LEU A 43 6.65 10.91 1.51
C LEU A 43 8.08 10.37 1.34
N MET A 44 8.22 9.10 0.98
CA MET A 44 9.48 8.44 0.66
C MET A 44 9.88 8.57 -0.82
N GLY A 45 9.05 9.21 -1.66
CA GLY A 45 9.30 9.42 -3.09
C GLY A 45 8.78 8.29 -4.00
N PHE A 46 7.95 7.39 -3.49
CA PHE A 46 7.34 6.31 -4.25
C PHE A 46 5.92 6.67 -4.69
N THR A 47 5.43 5.99 -5.72
CA THR A 47 4.03 6.10 -6.14
C THR A 47 3.09 5.41 -5.13
N PRO A 48 1.80 5.74 -5.13
CA PRO A 48 0.79 4.91 -4.45
C PRO A 48 0.86 3.47 -5.00
N ILE A 49 0.79 2.49 -4.10
CA ILE A 49 0.86 1.07 -4.45
C ILE A 49 -0.45 0.38 -4.07
N PHE A 50 -1.03 0.74 -2.93
CA PHE A 50 -2.08 -0.05 -2.31
C PHE A 50 -3.48 0.52 -2.47
N SER A 51 -3.62 1.84 -2.53
CA SER A 51 -4.93 2.50 -2.64
C SER A 51 -5.61 2.23 -3.97
N ILE A 52 -4.86 1.76 -4.99
CA ILE A 52 -5.43 1.34 -6.28
C ILE A 52 -6.30 0.09 -6.16
N TYR A 53 -6.08 -0.73 -5.14
CA TYR A 53 -6.91 -1.89 -4.83
C TYR A 53 -8.09 -1.53 -3.90
N ASP A 54 -8.15 -0.29 -3.42
CA ASP A 54 -9.19 0.26 -2.56
C ASP A 54 -10.26 1.03 -3.37
N ASP A 55 -10.10 1.11 -4.70
CA ASP A 55 -11.01 1.79 -5.63
C ASP A 55 -12.18 0.91 -6.11
N ASP A 56 -12.38 -0.28 -5.51
CA ASP A 56 -13.51 -1.18 -5.81
C ASP A 56 -14.81 -0.86 -5.02
N GLU A 57 -14.94 0.32 -4.40
CA GLU A 57 -16.22 0.78 -3.83
C GLU A 57 -16.77 2.07 -4.47
N ALA A 58 -16.18 2.59 -5.54
CA ALA A 58 -16.61 3.85 -6.15
C ALA A 58 -16.57 3.86 -7.68
N ASP A 59 -17.09 2.83 -8.34
CA ASP A 59 -17.47 2.96 -9.75
C ASP A 59 -18.79 2.23 -10.06
N THR A 60 -19.89 2.79 -9.56
CA THR A 60 -21.24 2.59 -10.13
C THR A 60 -22.14 3.77 -9.74
N GLN A 61 -21.83 4.94 -10.27
CA GLN A 61 -22.87 5.93 -10.61
C GLN A 61 -22.64 6.41 -12.04
N GLU A 62 -22.88 5.48 -12.96
CA GLU A 62 -23.29 5.85 -14.32
C GLU A 62 -24.61 6.63 -14.18
N LYS A 63 -24.50 7.96 -14.19
CA LYS A 63 -25.67 8.82 -14.38
C LYS A 63 -26.15 8.63 -15.83
N ALA A 64 -27.16 7.79 -15.99
CA ALA A 64 -28.04 7.76 -17.17
C ALA A 64 -29.44 8.22 -16.76
#